data_AF-A0A2V4V8W1-F1
#
_entry.id   AF-A0A2V4V8W1-F1
#
_cell.length_a   1.000
_cell.length_b   1.000
_cell.length_c   1.000
_cell.angle_alpha   90.00
_cell.angle_beta   90.00
_cell.angle_gamma   90.00
#
_symmetry.space_group_name_H-M   'P 1'
#
loop_
_entity.id
_entity.type
_entity.pdbx_description
1 polymer ?
#
loop_
_entity_poly.entity_id
_entity_poly.type
_entity_poly.pdbx_seq_one_letter_code
_entity_poly.pdbx_strand_id
1 'polypeptide(L)' 'MSTTNNDSSDIKQAAENADSKQIAQNLKSDKKVDAPESLSEEEKTSFIEDELRTDK' A
#
# COMPACT_ATOMS: atom_id res chain seq x y z
N MET A 1 10.18 -34.68 4.12
CA MET A 1 9.85 -34.33 2.72
C MET A 1 8.81 -33.22 2.80
N SER A 2 9.21 -31.95 2.69
CA SER A 2 8.26 -30.82 2.68
C SER A 2 7.55 -30.79 1.33
N THR A 3 6.26 -31.11 1.31
CA THR A 3 5.38 -30.75 0.21
C THR A 3 4.97 -29.30 0.42
N THR A 4 5.77 -28.36 -0.09
CA THR A 4 5.27 -26.99 -0.27
C THR A 4 4.20 -27.08 -1.36
N ASN A 5 2.95 -27.28 -0.95
CA ASN A 5 1.79 -27.30 -1.83
C ASN A 5 1.68 -25.93 -2.50
N ASN A 6 2.18 -25.87 -3.74
CA ASN A 6 2.16 -24.68 -4.59
C ASN A 6 0.73 -24.33 -5.08
N ASP A 7 -0.28 -25.05 -4.59
CA ASP A 7 -1.70 -24.85 -4.89
C ASP A 7 -2.37 -23.83 -3.97
N SER A 8 -1.72 -23.45 -2.87
CA SER A 8 -2.18 -22.37 -1.96
C SER A 8 -1.19 -21.21 -1.91
N SER A 9 -0.53 -20.90 -3.02
CA SER A 9 0.30 -19.69 -3.10
C SER A 9 -0.61 -18.47 -2.97
N ASP A 10 -0.27 -17.53 -2.09
CA ASP A 10 -0.98 -16.26 -1.93
C ASP A 10 -1.20 -15.54 -3.27
N ILE A 11 -0.26 -15.70 -4.21
CA ILE A 11 -0.36 -15.15 -5.56
C ILE A 11 -1.51 -15.78 -6.35
N LYS A 12 -1.67 -17.11 -6.30
CA LYS A 12 -2.78 -17.82 -6.97
C LYS A 12 -4.12 -17.45 -6.33
N GLN A 13 -4.16 -17.40 -5.00
CA GLN A 13 -5.38 -17.03 -4.27
C GLN A 13 -5.79 -15.59 -4.55
N ALA A 14 -4.84 -14.66 -4.61
CA ALA A 14 -5.11 -13.26 -4.98
C ALA A 14 -5.63 -13.15 -6.42
N ALA A 15 -5.09 -13.92 -7.36
CA ALA A 15 -5.55 -13.92 -8.75
C ALA A 15 -6.97 -14.49 -8.91
N GLU A 16 -7.32 -15.53 -8.17
CA GLU A 16 -8.64 -16.16 -8.23
C GLU A 16 -9.73 -15.35 -7.49
N ASN A 17 -9.37 -14.69 -6.38
CA ASN A 17 -10.31 -13.91 -5.56
C ASN A 17 -10.29 -12.40 -5.90
N ALA A 18 -9.48 -11.98 -6.88
CA ALA A 18 -9.46 -10.62 -7.39
C ALA A 18 -10.79 -10.31 -8.09
N ASP A 19 -11.67 -9.57 -7.42
CA ASP A 19 -12.90 -9.06 -8.04
C ASP A 19 -12.54 -7.95 -9.04
N SER A 20 -12.48 -8.34 -10.33
CA SER A 20 -12.23 -7.44 -11.46
C SER A 20 -13.14 -6.20 -11.48
N LYS A 21 -14.38 -6.28 -10.98
CA LYS A 21 -15.30 -5.14 -10.90
C LYS A 21 -14.88 -4.19 -9.79
N GLN A 22 -14.50 -4.72 -8.63
CA GLN A 22 -14.01 -3.92 -7.51
C GLN A 22 -12.67 -3.26 -7.85
N ILE A 23 -11.78 -3.95 -8.56
CA ILE A 23 -10.52 -3.39 -9.07
C ILE A 23 -10.80 -2.25 -10.05
N ALA A 24 -11.69 -2.46 -11.03
CA ALA A 24 -12.06 -1.41 -11.96
C ALA A 24 -12.71 -0.20 -11.26
N GLN A 25 -13.51 -0.41 -10.21
CA GLN A 25 -14.03 0.68 -9.38
C GLN A 25 -12.95 1.39 -8.56
N ASN A 26 -11.95 0.65 -8.06
CA ASN A 26 -10.83 1.21 -7.31
C ASN A 26 -9.88 2.05 -8.18
N LEU A 27 -9.76 1.71 -9.47
CA LEU A 27 -8.91 2.40 -10.44
C LEU A 27 -9.58 3.64 -11.06
N LYS A 28 -10.86 3.91 -10.78
CA LYS A 28 -11.51 5.14 -11.24
C LYS A 28 -10.84 6.33 -10.56
N SER A 29 -10.35 7.27 -11.37
CA SER A 29 -9.69 8.50 -10.91
C SER A 29 -10.60 9.38 -10.05
N ASP A 30 -11.91 9.23 -10.20
CA ASP A 30 -12.93 9.96 -9.42
C ASP A 30 -13.25 9.29 -8.07
N LYS A 31 -12.59 8.17 -7.74
CA LYS A 31 -12.75 7.53 -6.44
C LYS A 31 -12.13 8.46 -5.39
N LYS A 32 -13.00 9.14 -4.64
CA LYS A 32 -12.60 9.83 -3.40
C LYS A 32 -12.11 8.79 -2.41
N VAL A 33 -10.79 8.60 -2.39
CA VAL A 33 -10.11 7.88 -1.32
C VAL A 33 -9.97 8.85 -0.14
N ASP A 34 -10.15 8.35 1.08
CA ASP A 34 -9.87 9.15 2.26
C ASP A 34 -8.38 9.48 2.25
N ALA A 35 -8.07 10.73 1.96
CA ALA A 35 -6.74 11.25 2.15
C ALA A 35 -6.46 11.32 3.66
N PRO A 36 -5.20 11.14 4.09
CA PRO A 36 -4.83 11.45 5.46
C PRO A 36 -5.18 12.90 5.77
N GLU A 37 -5.54 13.16 7.03
CA GLU A 37 -5.77 14.51 7.50
C GLU A 37 -4.53 15.37 7.26
N SER A 38 -4.76 16.57 6.74
CA SER A 38 -3.67 17.52 6.53
C SER A 38 -3.31 18.15 7.87
N LEU A 39 -2.08 17.90 8.31
CA LEU A 39 -1.55 18.50 9.54
C LEU A 39 -1.27 20.00 9.34
N SER A 40 -1.47 20.78 10.41
CA SER A 40 -0.96 22.15 10.50
C SER A 40 0.58 22.18 10.54
N GLU A 41 1.20 23.34 10.31
CA GLU A 41 2.66 23.44 10.32
C GLU A 41 3.24 23.12 11.70
N GLU A 42 2.51 23.43 12.77
CA GLU A 42 2.89 23.14 14.15
C GLU A 42 2.84 21.64 14.48
N GLU A 43 2.01 20.88 13.77
CA GLU A 43 1.86 19.42 13.91
C GLU A 43 2.82 18.64 13.01
N LYS A 44 3.38 19.28 11.99
CA LYS A 44 4.37 18.65 11.11
C LYS A 44 5.71 18.55 11.81
N THR A 45 6.22 17.33 11.92
CA THR A 45 7.64 17.12 12.25
C THR A 45 8.47 17.43 11.01
N SER A 46 9.36 18.42 11.09
CA SER A 46 10.33 18.70 10.02
C SER A 46 11.17 17.47 9.69
N PHE A 47 11.52 17.33 8.42
CA PHE A 47 12.53 16.34 8.02
C PHE A 47 13.85 16.65 8.70
N ILE A 48 14.57 15.59 9.09
CA ILE A 48 15.94 15.75 9.57
C ILE A 48 16.82 16.26 8.43
N GLU A 49 17.73 17.18 8.74
CA GLU A 49 18.70 17.67 7.78
C GLU A 49 19.52 16.50 7.23
N ASP A 50 19.79 16.50 5.92
CA ASP A 50 20.51 15.40 5.28
C ASP A 50 21.89 15.16 5.89
N GLU A 51 22.52 16.17 6.49
CA GLU A 51 23.82 16.03 7.18
C GLU A 51 23.73 15.23 8.49
N LEU A 52 22.56 15.20 9.12
CA LEU A 52 22.30 14.48 10.38
C LEU A 52 21.81 13.04 10.15
N ARG A 53 21.56 12.67 8.90
CA ARG A 53 21.16 11.31 8.51
C ARG A 53 22.31 10.33 8.64
N THR A 54 22.10 9.27 9.43
CA THR A 54 23.08 8.21 9.67
C THR A 54 22.89 6.98 8.78
N ASP A 55 21.82 6.94 7.99
CA ASP A 55 21.45 5.87 7.06
C ASP A 55 22.13 6.01 5.67
N LYS A 56 23.14 6.87 5.55
CA LYS A 56 23.96 7.03 4.34
C LYS A 56 24.91 5.87 4.09
#